data_AF-A0AAV0XS73-F1
#
_entry.id   AF-A0AAV0XS73-F1
#
_cell.length_a   1.000
_cell.length_b   1.000
_cell.length_c   1.000
_cell.angle_alpha   90.00
_cell.angle_beta   90.00
_cell.angle_gamma   90.00
#
_symmetry.space_group_name_H-M   'P 1'
#
loop_
_entity.id
_entity.type
_entity.pdbx_description
1 polymer ?
#
loop_
_entity_poly.entity_id
_entity_poly.type
_entity_poly.pdbx_seq_one_letter_code
_entity_poly.pdbx_strand_id
1 'polypeptide(L)'
;MLQAKDIDLIGVIDLVKEKIQHLETCRSDIEFSTVLNEVEEFKKSSINECEYFKPIPHNRIRRVPRKADEIAVDEVIEDPLQNYKIKTYFIAFDTAITQIKERFNEISSGLFKDLSLFSRRRMEEISNDLNKLPVDAFKVFSDTYSKFVDREDLKREYVQFIKCYFNFEKVKLIPTRLHDSQSDTEDESIDHLQSYLEDSQSTQEPVEYFTIPKLPLNGCSLLTVLKVVKISGLQSVFPVLSIALKIAVTLPVASTTPERTF
;
A
#
# COMPACT_ATOMS: atom_id res chain seq x y z
N MET A 1 5.79 7.40 -7.01
CA MET A 1 6.92 6.63 -6.46
C MET A 1 6.62 6.24 -5.01
N LEU A 2 6.11 5.03 -4.79
CA LEU A 2 5.90 4.44 -3.45
C LEU A 2 6.38 2.98 -3.39
N GLN A 3 7.12 2.54 -4.41
CA GLN A 3 7.82 1.27 -4.39
C GLN A 3 9.23 1.53 -3.89
N ALA A 4 9.37 1.76 -2.57
CA ALA A 4 10.66 1.63 -1.93
C ALA A 4 11.21 0.23 -2.21
N LYS A 5 12.49 0.12 -2.56
CA LYS A 5 13.19 -1.17 -2.68
C LYS A 5 12.99 -1.93 -1.36
N ASP A 6 12.32 -3.09 -1.42
CA ASP A 6 12.17 -4.09 -0.34
C ASP A 6 11.14 -3.88 0.81
N ILE A 7 10.14 -3.00 0.69
CA ILE A 7 9.01 -3.02 1.65
C ILE A 7 8.02 -4.17 1.36
N ASP A 8 7.77 -5.02 2.35
CA ASP A 8 6.77 -6.11 2.32
C ASP A 8 5.34 -5.56 2.54
N LEU A 9 4.35 -6.18 1.90
CA LEU A 9 2.92 -5.87 2.02
C LEU A 9 2.45 -5.92 3.49
N ILE A 10 2.95 -6.86 4.27
CA ILE A 10 2.64 -6.94 5.71
C ILE A 10 3.19 -5.70 6.44
N GLY A 11 4.43 -5.31 6.14
CA GLY A 11 5.04 -4.10 6.71
C GLY A 11 4.27 -2.82 6.36
N VAL A 12 3.67 -2.75 5.16
CA VAL A 12 2.79 -1.64 4.78
C VAL A 12 1.53 -1.60 5.66
N ILE A 13 0.91 -2.75 5.92
CA ILE A 13 -0.28 -2.82 6.80
C ILE A 13 0.06 -2.32 8.20
N ASP A 14 1.20 -2.75 8.75
CA ASP A 14 1.61 -2.37 10.10
C ASP A 14 1.95 -0.87 10.18
N LEU A 15 2.61 -0.32 9.16
CA LEU A 15 2.86 1.12 9.06
C LEU A 15 1.55 1.93 9.01
N VAL A 16 0.56 1.47 8.24
CA VAL A 16 -0.76 2.13 8.19
C VAL A 16 -1.42 2.12 9.58
N LYS A 17 -1.36 1.01 10.30
CA LYS A 17 -1.90 0.91 11.67
C LYS A 17 -1.19 1.87 12.63
N GLU A 18 0.14 1.94 12.59
CA GLU A 18 0.92 2.88 13.39
C GLU A 18 0.50 4.33 13.10
N LYS A 19 0.33 4.70 11.82
CA LYS A 19 -0.10 6.05 11.46
C LYS A 19 -1.53 6.36 11.87
N ILE A 20 -2.45 5.39 11.84
CA ILE A 20 -3.80 5.58 12.40
C ILE A 20 -3.72 5.86 13.90
N GLN A 21 -2.95 5.07 14.65
CA GLN A 21 -2.76 5.28 16.10
C GLN A 21 -2.15 6.65 16.39
N HIS A 22 -1.17 7.07 15.59
CA HIS A 22 -0.58 8.40 15.72
C HIS A 22 -1.61 9.51 15.50
N LEU A 23 -2.46 9.41 14.46
CA LEU A 23 -3.54 10.36 14.22
C LEU A 23 -4.57 10.39 15.36
N GLU A 24 -4.87 9.24 15.97
CA GLU A 24 -5.74 9.15 17.15
C GLU A 24 -5.12 9.86 18.36
N THR A 25 -3.81 9.75 18.57
CA THR A 25 -3.09 10.49 19.62
C THR A 25 -3.07 11.98 19.33
N CYS A 26 -2.90 12.40 18.07
CA CYS A 26 -3.02 13.81 17.68
C CYS A 26 -4.42 14.35 17.92
N ARG A 27 -5.45 13.51 17.82
CA ARG A 27 -6.84 13.84 18.17
C ARG A 27 -7.05 13.84 19.70
N SER A 28 -6.13 14.45 20.46
CA SER A 28 -6.22 14.64 21.90
C SER A 28 -6.25 16.13 22.27
N ASP A 29 -6.76 16.41 23.46
CA ASP A 29 -6.72 17.76 24.02
C ASP A 29 -5.29 18.22 24.32
N ILE A 30 -4.40 17.27 24.64
CA ILE A 30 -3.01 17.54 25.00
C ILE A 30 -2.26 18.07 23.77
N GLU A 31 -2.35 17.36 22.66
CA GLU A 31 -1.68 17.72 21.40
C GLU A 31 -2.26 19.00 20.82
N PHE A 32 -3.57 19.23 20.96
CA PHE A 32 -4.17 20.51 20.64
C PHE A 32 -3.55 21.65 21.46
N SER A 33 -3.29 21.43 22.76
CA SER A 33 -2.63 22.41 23.62
C SER A 33 -1.19 22.70 23.17
N THR A 34 -0.46 21.66 22.75
CA THR A 34 0.90 21.80 22.20
C THR A 34 0.89 22.67 20.95
N VAL A 35 -0.04 22.43 20.01
CA VAL A 35 -0.20 23.25 18.81
C VAL A 35 -0.56 24.70 19.18
N LEU A 36 -1.38 24.92 20.19
CA LEU A 36 -1.68 26.28 20.67
C LEU A 36 -0.44 26.98 21.22
N ASN A 37 0.38 26.28 21.99
CA ASN A 37 1.64 26.84 22.52
C ASN A 37 2.60 27.21 21.37
N GLU A 38 2.73 26.35 20.35
CA GLU A 38 3.53 26.66 19.15
C GLU A 38 3.01 27.89 18.40
N VAL A 39 1.69 28.04 18.28
CA VAL A 39 1.07 29.23 17.68
C VAL A 39 1.34 30.48 18.52
N GLU A 40 1.32 30.38 19.84
CA GLU A 40 1.65 31.50 20.72
C GLU A 40 3.14 31.87 20.67
N GLU A 41 4.04 30.89 20.62
CA GLU A 41 5.48 31.13 20.42
C GLU A 41 5.76 31.75 19.04
N PHE A 42 5.07 31.29 18.00
CA PHE A 42 5.13 31.88 16.67
C PHE A 42 4.68 33.35 16.69
N LYS A 43 3.57 33.67 17.36
CA LYS A 43 3.10 35.05 17.54
C LYS A 43 4.13 35.93 18.26
N LYS A 44 4.78 35.40 19.30
CA LYS A 44 5.81 36.12 20.07
C LYS A 44 7.09 36.36 19.25
N SER A 45 7.43 35.45 18.34
CA SER A 45 8.62 35.55 17.48
C SER A 45 8.39 36.39 16.23
N SER A 46 7.14 36.61 15.82
CA SER A 46 6.80 37.54 14.73
C SER A 46 6.88 39.00 15.19
N ILE A 47 7.76 39.79 14.56
CA ILE A 47 8.08 41.20 14.87
C ILE A 47 6.91 42.18 14.58
N ASN A 48 5.81 41.72 13.98
CA ASN A 48 4.71 42.59 13.53
C ASN A 48 3.63 42.74 14.61
N GLU A 49 3.88 43.57 15.62
CA GLU A 49 2.93 43.92 16.69
C GLU A 49 1.72 44.78 16.24
N CYS A 50 1.42 44.91 14.94
CA CYS A 50 0.45 45.92 14.48
C CYS A 50 -0.41 45.55 13.27
N GLU A 51 -0.89 44.32 13.18
CA GLU A 51 -2.09 44.05 12.36
C GLU A 51 -3.33 44.12 13.25
N TYR A 52 -4.12 45.19 13.10
CA TYR A 52 -5.45 45.31 13.67
C TYR A 52 -6.35 44.24 13.02
N PHE A 53 -6.38 43.05 13.58
CA PHE A 53 -7.32 42.01 13.17
C PHE A 53 -8.74 42.49 13.47
N LYS A 54 -9.60 42.50 12.46
CA LYS A 54 -11.03 42.73 12.68
C LYS A 54 -11.56 41.61 13.58
N PRO A 55 -12.28 41.94 14.67
CA PRO A 55 -12.88 40.92 15.52
C PRO A 55 -13.87 40.09 14.72
N ILE A 56 -13.90 38.79 15.00
CA ILE A 56 -14.80 37.84 14.34
C ILE A 56 -16.25 38.26 14.67
N PRO A 57 -17.14 38.37 13.68
CA PRO A 57 -18.54 38.71 13.94
C PRO A 57 -19.21 37.65 14.82
N HIS A 58 -19.91 38.07 15.87
CA HIS A 58 -20.66 37.15 16.72
C HIS A 58 -21.81 36.50 15.94
N ASN A 59 -21.83 35.17 15.94
CA ASN A 59 -22.94 34.41 15.39
C ASN A 59 -24.17 34.60 16.27
N ARG A 60 -25.18 35.30 15.75
CA ARG A 60 -26.46 35.46 16.44
C ARG A 60 -27.16 34.10 16.54
N ILE A 61 -27.60 33.73 17.74
CA ILE A 61 -28.44 32.55 17.97
C ILE A 61 -29.71 32.66 17.10
N ARG A 62 -29.89 31.72 16.18
CA ARG A 62 -31.15 31.60 15.44
C ARG A 62 -32.22 31.09 16.39
N ARG A 63 -33.30 31.86 16.56
CA ARG A 63 -34.48 31.39 17.29
C ARG A 63 -35.22 30.39 16.41
N VAL A 64 -35.10 29.11 16.73
CA VAL A 64 -35.90 28.05 16.13
C VAL A 64 -37.18 27.89 16.97
N PRO A 65 -38.38 27.87 16.36
CA PRO A 65 -39.61 27.63 17.10
C PRO A 65 -39.59 26.23 17.72
N ARG A 66 -39.78 26.16 19.04
CA ARG A 66 -39.80 24.90 19.80
C ARG A 66 -41.12 24.17 19.60
N LYS A 67 -41.08 22.84 19.62
CA LYS A 67 -42.31 22.04 19.73
C LYS A 67 -42.79 22.04 21.19
N ALA A 68 -44.09 21.79 21.38
CA ALA A 68 -44.63 21.59 22.73
C ALA A 68 -43.86 20.43 23.41
N ASP A 69 -43.54 20.60 24.70
CA ASP A 69 -42.75 19.69 25.55
C ASP A 69 -41.23 19.59 25.29
N GLU A 70 -40.67 20.43 24.41
CA GLU A 70 -39.23 20.44 24.13
C GLU A 70 -38.44 21.31 25.14
N ILE A 71 -37.72 20.67 26.06
CA ILE A 71 -36.91 21.33 27.11
C ILE A 71 -35.49 21.67 26.61
N ALA A 72 -35.02 20.99 25.56
CA ALA A 72 -33.68 21.17 25.02
C ALA A 72 -33.53 22.54 24.33
N VAL A 73 -32.37 23.18 24.56
CA VAL A 73 -31.99 24.46 23.95
C VAL A 73 -30.70 24.24 23.20
N ASP A 74 -30.63 24.68 21.94
CA ASP A 74 -29.37 24.69 21.19
C ASP A 74 -28.38 25.64 21.86
N GLU A 75 -27.28 25.09 22.36
CA GLU A 75 -26.15 25.85 22.90
C GLU A 75 -25.18 26.19 21.74
N VAL A 76 -24.90 27.48 21.57
CA VAL A 76 -23.90 27.93 20.59
C VAL A 76 -22.55 27.95 21.28
N ILE A 77 -21.51 27.43 20.63
CA ILE A 77 -20.13 27.58 21.09
C ILE A 77 -19.75 29.06 20.93
N GLU A 78 -19.71 29.79 22.04
CA GLU A 78 -19.41 31.23 22.07
C GLU A 78 -17.91 31.51 21.93
N ASP A 79 -17.06 30.65 22.48
CA ASP A 79 -15.60 30.78 22.41
C ASP A 79 -15.07 30.42 21.01
N PRO A 80 -14.44 31.36 20.28
CA PRO A 80 -13.86 31.10 18.97
C PRO A 80 -12.81 29.99 18.98
N LEU A 81 -12.05 29.86 20.08
CA LEU A 81 -10.99 28.85 20.21
C LEU A 81 -11.60 27.46 20.33
N GLN A 82 -12.57 27.29 21.21
CA GLN A 82 -13.34 26.05 21.33
C GLN A 82 -14.09 25.72 20.04
N ASN A 83 -14.62 26.71 19.33
CA ASN A 83 -15.29 26.50 18.04
C ASN A 83 -14.32 25.98 16.98
N TYR A 84 -13.10 26.51 16.89
CA TYR A 84 -12.05 26.00 16.00
C TYR A 84 -11.63 24.57 16.38
N LYS A 85 -11.42 24.32 17.67
CA LYS A 85 -11.06 23.00 18.20
C LYS A 85 -12.08 21.93 17.77
N ILE A 86 -13.35 22.19 18.02
CA ILE A 86 -14.43 21.23 17.77
C ILE A 86 -14.75 21.13 16.28
N LYS A 87 -14.95 22.26 15.58
CA LYS A 87 -15.48 22.26 14.20
C LYS A 87 -14.42 22.14 13.12
N THR A 88 -13.15 22.36 13.44
CA THR A 88 -12.08 22.30 12.44
C THR A 88 -11.07 21.25 12.80
N TYR A 89 -10.41 21.39 13.96
CA TYR A 89 -9.30 20.52 14.34
C TYR A 89 -9.74 19.05 14.49
N PHE A 90 -10.72 18.78 15.35
CA PHE A 90 -11.21 17.41 15.53
C PHE A 90 -11.90 16.86 14.29
N ILE A 91 -12.69 17.66 13.57
CA ILE A 91 -13.33 17.22 12.32
C ILE A 91 -12.28 16.80 11.28
N ALA A 92 -11.17 17.53 11.15
CA ALA A 92 -10.10 17.18 10.20
C ALA A 92 -9.48 15.81 10.54
N PHE A 93 -9.12 15.59 11.80
CA PHE A 93 -8.58 14.29 12.24
C PHE A 93 -9.61 13.17 12.13
N ASP A 94 -10.85 13.40 12.56
CA ASP A 94 -11.93 12.41 12.47
C ASP A 94 -12.20 12.01 11.02
N THR A 95 -12.21 12.98 10.11
CA THR A 95 -12.35 12.72 8.68
C THR A 95 -11.17 11.92 8.14
N ALA A 96 -9.94 12.31 8.46
CA ALA A 96 -8.74 11.60 8.01
C ALA A 96 -8.70 10.16 8.53
N ILE A 97 -8.94 9.97 9.83
CA ILE A 97 -8.98 8.66 10.49
C ILE A 97 -10.07 7.78 9.85
N THR A 98 -11.27 8.32 9.67
CA THR A 98 -12.40 7.59 9.07
C THR A 98 -12.07 7.15 7.65
N GLN A 99 -11.57 8.07 6.81
CA GLN A 99 -11.20 7.77 5.43
C GLN A 99 -10.09 6.72 5.33
N ILE A 100 -9.09 6.76 6.20
CA ILE A 100 -8.01 5.76 6.21
C ILE A 100 -8.55 4.41 6.70
N LYS A 101 -9.38 4.37 7.75
CA LYS A 101 -9.99 3.13 8.27
C LYS A 101 -10.94 2.47 7.27
N GLU A 102 -11.73 3.26 6.55
CA GLU A 102 -12.61 2.75 5.49
C GLU A 102 -11.80 2.11 4.36
N ARG A 103 -10.70 2.75 3.95
CA ARG A 103 -9.81 2.25 2.89
C ARG A 103 -9.00 1.02 3.30
N PHE A 104 -8.51 1.00 4.55
CA PHE A 104 -7.68 -0.06 5.10
C PHE A 104 -8.43 -0.86 6.17
N ASN A 105 -9.61 -1.34 5.81
CA ASN A 105 -10.42 -2.17 6.69
C ASN A 105 -9.84 -3.59 6.85
N GLU A 106 -10.41 -4.37 7.77
CA GLU A 106 -9.97 -5.75 8.04
C GLU A 106 -10.00 -6.66 6.80
N ILE A 107 -10.93 -6.42 5.85
CA ILE A 107 -11.02 -7.17 4.60
C ILE A 107 -9.80 -6.90 3.72
N SER A 108 -9.47 -5.63 3.53
CA SER A 108 -8.28 -5.22 2.77
C SER A 108 -7.01 -5.75 3.44
N SER A 109 -6.92 -5.69 4.78
CA SER A 109 -5.78 -6.23 5.53
C SER A 109 -5.65 -7.74 5.34
N GLY A 110 -6.75 -8.49 5.44
CA GLY A 110 -6.78 -9.92 5.20
C GLY A 110 -6.37 -10.29 3.77
N LEU A 111 -6.86 -9.54 2.79
CA LEU A 111 -6.48 -9.70 1.39
C LEU A 111 -4.99 -9.44 1.17
N PHE A 112 -4.42 -8.37 1.73
CA PHE A 112 -2.99 -8.08 1.59
C PHE A 112 -2.10 -9.12 2.31
N LYS A 113 -2.57 -9.69 3.43
CA LYS A 113 -1.91 -10.84 4.08
C LYS A 113 -1.89 -12.07 3.16
N ASP A 114 -3.01 -12.40 2.51
CA ASP A 114 -3.05 -13.49 1.55
C ASP A 114 -2.15 -13.23 0.34
N LEU A 115 -2.13 -11.99 -0.17
CA LEU A 115 -1.24 -11.60 -1.27
C LEU A 115 0.25 -11.63 -0.91
N SER A 116 0.58 -11.38 0.35
CA SER A 116 1.97 -11.42 0.83
C SER A 116 2.59 -12.82 0.71
N LEU A 117 1.78 -13.89 0.61
CA LEU A 117 2.26 -15.26 0.38
C LEU A 117 3.01 -15.38 -0.96
N PHE A 118 2.63 -14.59 -1.96
CA PHE A 118 3.33 -14.56 -3.25
C PHE A 118 4.64 -13.76 -3.23
N SER A 119 5.04 -13.18 -2.09
CA SER A 119 6.36 -12.57 -1.98
C SER A 119 7.45 -13.64 -2.09
N ARG A 120 8.58 -13.28 -2.74
CA ARG A 120 9.72 -14.21 -2.94
C ARG A 120 10.14 -14.88 -1.63
N ARG A 121 10.31 -14.08 -0.58
CA ARG A 121 10.71 -14.57 0.75
C ARG A 121 9.73 -15.59 1.31
N ARG A 122 8.42 -15.33 1.23
CA ARG A 122 7.40 -16.29 1.72
C ARG A 122 7.38 -17.57 0.90
N MET A 123 7.51 -17.45 -0.42
CA MET A 123 7.63 -18.63 -1.29
C MET A 123 8.87 -19.46 -0.96
N GLU A 124 10.01 -18.83 -0.66
CA GLU A 124 11.24 -19.51 -0.23
C GLU A 124 11.09 -20.19 1.14
N GLU A 125 10.52 -19.49 2.12
CA GLU A 125 10.25 -20.02 3.46
C GLU A 125 9.36 -21.27 3.40
N ILE A 126 8.28 -21.21 2.62
CA ILE A 126 7.31 -22.32 2.49
C ILE A 126 7.85 -23.44 1.59
N SER A 127 8.68 -23.11 0.59
CA SER A 127 9.36 -24.13 -0.22
C SER A 127 10.31 -24.99 0.63
N ASN A 128 10.95 -24.39 1.64
CA ASN A 128 11.84 -25.10 2.56
C ASN A 128 11.08 -25.88 3.65
N ASP A 129 9.98 -25.32 4.16
CA ASP A 129 9.14 -25.96 5.19
C ASP A 129 7.65 -25.67 4.93
N LEU A 130 6.93 -26.70 4.48
CA LEU A 130 5.51 -26.61 4.17
C LEU A 130 4.64 -26.31 5.40
N ASN A 131 5.12 -26.60 6.62
CA ASN A 131 4.38 -26.30 7.86
C ASN A 131 4.28 -24.80 8.15
N LYS A 132 5.07 -23.98 7.46
CA LYS A 132 5.00 -22.51 7.56
C LYS A 132 3.86 -21.90 6.78
N LEU A 133 3.15 -22.68 5.95
CA LEU A 133 1.94 -22.21 5.29
C LEU A 133 0.83 -22.06 6.33
N PRO A 134 0.23 -20.86 6.49
CA PRO A 134 -0.87 -20.66 7.43
C PRO A 134 -2.09 -21.52 7.08
N VAL A 135 -2.79 -22.03 8.10
CA VAL A 135 -4.00 -22.85 7.93
C VAL A 135 -5.10 -22.06 7.20
N ASP A 136 -5.19 -20.78 7.49
CA ASP A 136 -6.12 -19.80 6.93
C ASP A 136 -5.65 -19.20 5.60
N ALA A 137 -4.54 -19.67 5.01
CA ALA A 137 -4.03 -19.16 3.73
C ALA A 137 -5.11 -19.08 2.64
N PHE A 138 -5.11 -17.96 1.93
CA PHE A 138 -6.03 -17.62 0.83
C PHE A 138 -7.51 -17.58 1.20
N LYS A 139 -7.86 -17.59 2.49
CA LYS A 139 -9.26 -17.57 2.92
C LYS A 139 -9.95 -16.29 2.50
N VAL A 140 -9.40 -15.13 2.88
CA VAL A 140 -10.03 -13.83 2.61
C VAL A 140 -10.03 -13.54 1.11
N PHE A 141 -8.94 -13.90 0.42
CA PHE A 141 -8.85 -13.78 -1.03
C PHE A 141 -9.91 -14.60 -1.77
N SER A 142 -10.07 -15.88 -1.38
CA SER A 142 -11.05 -16.77 -2.01
C SER A 142 -12.48 -16.39 -1.67
N ASP A 143 -12.74 -15.92 -0.43
CA ASP A 143 -14.07 -15.42 -0.05
C ASP A 143 -14.46 -14.19 -0.90
N THR A 144 -13.50 -13.28 -1.14
CA THR A 144 -13.70 -12.06 -1.94
C THR A 144 -13.86 -12.35 -3.44
N TYR A 145 -13.07 -13.27 -3.99
CA TYR A 145 -13.06 -13.63 -5.42
C TYR A 145 -13.63 -15.01 -5.70
N SER A 146 -14.58 -15.47 -4.88
CA SER A 146 -15.18 -16.81 -4.92
C SER A 146 -15.78 -17.21 -6.27
N LYS A 147 -16.13 -16.23 -7.11
CA LYS A 147 -16.58 -16.46 -8.49
C LYS A 147 -15.50 -16.99 -9.43
N PHE A 148 -14.23 -16.74 -9.11
CA PHE A 148 -13.09 -16.98 -10.00
C PHE A 148 -12.07 -17.94 -9.41
N VAL A 149 -12.01 -18.06 -8.09
CA VAL A 149 -10.94 -18.77 -7.38
C VAL A 149 -11.56 -19.61 -6.26
N ASP A 150 -11.38 -20.93 -6.35
CA ASP A 150 -11.62 -21.83 -5.22
C ASP A 150 -10.37 -21.92 -4.33
N ARG A 151 -10.61 -21.97 -3.02
CA ARG A 151 -9.56 -21.94 -2.00
C ARG A 151 -8.69 -23.20 -2.04
N GLU A 152 -9.32 -24.37 -2.13
CA GLU A 152 -8.59 -25.63 -2.08
C GLU A 152 -7.80 -25.85 -3.36
N ASP A 153 -8.36 -25.46 -4.51
CA ASP A 153 -7.65 -25.48 -5.79
C ASP A 153 -6.44 -24.53 -5.79
N LEU A 154 -6.63 -23.29 -5.32
CA LEU A 154 -5.53 -22.31 -5.23
C LEU A 154 -4.41 -22.79 -4.29
N LYS A 155 -4.76 -23.36 -3.13
CA LYS A 155 -3.77 -23.91 -2.19
C LYS A 155 -2.96 -25.05 -2.81
N ARG A 156 -3.62 -25.99 -3.50
CA ARG A 156 -2.93 -27.13 -4.14
C ARG A 156 -1.99 -26.65 -5.24
N GLU A 157 -2.44 -25.76 -6.11
CA GLU A 157 -1.60 -25.18 -7.17
C GLU A 157 -0.45 -24.37 -6.58
N TYR A 158 -0.70 -23.55 -5.55
CA TYR A 158 0.33 -22.75 -4.89
C TYR A 158 1.45 -23.63 -4.31
N VAL A 159 1.12 -24.71 -3.60
CA VAL A 159 2.10 -25.65 -3.02
C VAL A 159 2.95 -26.34 -4.09
N GLN A 160 2.37 -26.66 -5.25
CA GLN A 160 3.12 -27.22 -6.37
C GLN A 160 4.01 -26.16 -7.03
N PHE A 161 3.47 -24.96 -7.21
CA PHE A 161 4.14 -23.84 -7.82
C PHE A 161 5.40 -23.43 -7.06
N ILE A 162 5.34 -23.25 -5.75
CA ILE A 162 6.50 -22.81 -4.95
C ILE A 162 7.68 -23.79 -5.05
N LYS A 163 7.41 -25.10 -5.16
CA LYS A 163 8.46 -26.14 -5.27
C LYS A 163 9.25 -26.03 -6.57
N CYS A 164 8.62 -25.52 -7.62
CA CYS A 164 9.25 -25.40 -8.95
C CYS A 164 9.58 -23.96 -9.33
N TYR A 165 9.06 -22.95 -8.62
CA TYR A 165 9.19 -21.53 -8.94
C TYR A 165 10.65 -21.11 -9.15
N PHE A 166 11.54 -21.48 -8.23
CA PHE A 166 12.96 -21.10 -8.30
C PHE A 166 13.71 -21.76 -9.45
N ASN A 167 13.23 -22.87 -9.99
CA ASN A 167 13.79 -23.46 -11.20
C ASN A 167 13.43 -22.60 -12.41
N PHE A 168 12.17 -22.18 -12.52
CA PHE A 168 11.71 -21.32 -13.62
C PHE A 168 12.25 -19.90 -13.54
N GLU A 169 12.47 -19.39 -12.33
CA GLU A 169 13.13 -18.11 -12.13
C GLU A 169 14.58 -18.12 -12.66
N LYS A 170 15.31 -19.22 -12.44
CA LYS A 170 16.67 -19.43 -12.97
C LYS A 170 16.70 -19.75 -14.46
N VAL A 171 15.62 -20.28 -15.04
CA VAL A 171 15.51 -20.55 -16.48
C VAL A 171 15.60 -19.27 -17.34
N LYS A 172 15.40 -18.08 -16.75
CA LYS A 172 15.77 -16.80 -17.39
C LYS A 172 17.27 -16.59 -17.60
N LEU A 173 18.10 -17.46 -17.01
CA LEU A 173 19.56 -17.45 -17.08
C LEU A 173 20.11 -18.68 -17.82
N ILE A 174 19.28 -19.40 -18.59
CA ILE A 174 19.82 -20.51 -19.41
C ILE A 174 20.90 -19.92 -20.31
N PRO A 175 22.12 -20.50 -20.32
CA PRO A 175 23.16 -20.10 -21.24
C PRO A 175 22.62 -20.10 -22.66
N THR A 176 22.83 -19.01 -23.42
CA THR A 176 22.42 -18.90 -24.82
C THR A 176 23.03 -19.99 -25.71
N ARG A 177 24.04 -20.71 -25.21
CA ARG A 177 24.69 -21.84 -25.88
C ARG A 177 24.78 -23.04 -24.94
N LEU A 178 24.37 -24.21 -25.43
CA LEU A 178 24.48 -25.49 -24.73
C LEU A 178 25.90 -26.07 -24.74
N HIS A 179 26.78 -25.53 -25.60
CA HIS A 179 28.16 -25.95 -25.78
C HIS A 179 29.07 -24.72 -25.91
N ASP A 180 30.25 -24.78 -25.29
CA ASP A 180 31.30 -23.78 -25.44
C ASP A 180 31.90 -23.87 -26.85
N SER A 181 31.37 -23.10 -27.78
CA SER A 181 32.07 -22.84 -29.03
C SER A 181 33.10 -21.75 -28.75
N GLN A 182 34.37 -22.14 -28.60
CA GLN A 182 35.49 -21.21 -28.71
C GLN A 182 35.43 -20.55 -30.09
N SER A 183 34.89 -19.35 -30.16
CA SER A 183 35.16 -18.35 -31.19
C SER A 183 34.42 -17.09 -30.80
N ASP A 184 35.21 -16.11 -30.38
CA ASP A 184 34.81 -14.74 -30.13
C ASP A 184 34.07 -14.19 -31.34
N THR A 185 32.78 -13.91 -31.17
CA THR A 185 32.07 -12.89 -31.94
C THR A 185 31.01 -12.33 -31.02
N GLU A 186 31.19 -11.04 -30.73
CA GLU A 186 30.27 -10.17 -30.00
C GLU A 186 28.86 -10.33 -30.61
N ASP A 187 27.95 -10.93 -29.84
CA ASP A 187 26.55 -11.02 -30.24
C ASP A 187 25.75 -10.15 -29.26
N GLU A 188 25.46 -8.94 -29.73
CA GLU A 188 24.53 -7.99 -29.12
C GLU A 188 23.15 -8.64 -29.01
N SER A 189 22.70 -9.00 -27.80
CA SER A 189 21.25 -9.06 -27.51
C SER A 189 20.94 -9.39 -26.04
N ILE A 190 20.99 -8.39 -25.17
CA ILE A 190 19.97 -8.20 -24.12
C ILE A 190 19.78 -6.70 -23.90
N ASP A 191 19.11 -6.02 -24.83
CA ASP A 191 18.63 -4.64 -24.65
C ASP A 191 17.10 -4.51 -24.81
N HIS A 192 16.34 -5.56 -24.54
CA HIS A 192 14.89 -5.56 -24.80
C HIS A 192 13.96 -5.83 -23.63
N LEU A 193 14.37 -5.51 -22.40
CA LEU A 193 13.40 -5.38 -21.30
C LEU A 193 13.69 -4.26 -20.29
N GLN A 194 14.80 -3.53 -20.43
CA GLN A 194 15.07 -2.29 -19.69
C GLN A 194 14.35 -1.08 -20.32
N SER A 195 14.04 -1.13 -21.61
CA SER A 195 13.52 0.00 -22.40
C SER A 195 12.07 0.44 -22.10
N TYR A 196 11.40 -0.15 -21.10
CA TYR A 196 10.05 0.27 -20.71
C TYR A 196 10.00 1.04 -19.39
N LEU A 197 11.14 1.33 -18.74
CA LEU A 197 11.13 1.98 -17.42
C LEU A 197 12.11 3.13 -17.20
N GLU A 198 12.89 3.58 -18.17
CA GLU A 198 13.82 4.70 -17.96
C GLU A 198 13.68 5.78 -19.03
N ASP A 199 12.97 6.85 -18.65
CA ASP A 199 13.11 8.15 -19.30
C ASP A 199 14.51 8.69 -18.95
N SER A 200 15.38 8.63 -19.95
CA SER A 200 16.55 9.47 -20.24
C SER A 200 17.01 10.45 -19.15
N GLN A 201 18.19 10.21 -18.56
CA GLN A 201 19.34 11.13 -18.66
C GLN A 201 20.65 10.33 -18.55
N SER A 202 21.45 10.38 -19.62
CA SER A 202 22.78 9.77 -19.69
C SER A 202 23.81 10.61 -18.96
N THR A 203 24.78 9.99 -18.29
CA THR A 203 26.21 10.35 -18.41
C THR A 203 27.07 9.13 -18.03
N GLN A 204 28.19 8.99 -18.73
CA GLN A 204 29.03 7.81 -18.97
C GLN A 204 29.83 7.26 -17.75
N GLU A 205 29.95 5.92 -17.71
CA GLU A 205 31.05 4.98 -17.33
C GLU A 205 32.11 5.32 -16.24
N PRO A 206 32.69 4.33 -15.49
CA PRO A 206 33.19 3.05 -16.03
C PRO A 206 33.05 1.76 -15.17
N VAL A 207 32.97 0.64 -15.91
CA VAL A 207 33.40 -0.75 -15.62
C VAL A 207 33.24 -1.27 -14.18
N GLU A 208 32.09 -1.91 -13.90
CA GLU A 208 31.91 -2.77 -12.73
C GLU A 208 31.78 -4.24 -13.17
N TYR A 209 32.54 -5.12 -12.51
CA TYR A 209 32.45 -6.57 -12.62
C TYR A 209 30.98 -7.02 -12.68
N PHE A 210 30.65 -7.90 -13.63
CA PHE A 210 29.33 -8.53 -13.79
C PHE A 210 28.88 -9.20 -12.49
N THR A 211 28.28 -8.41 -11.62
CA THR A 211 27.57 -8.88 -10.45
C THR A 211 26.15 -9.12 -10.95
N ILE A 212 25.76 -10.40 -11.04
CA ILE A 212 24.36 -10.77 -11.28
C ILE A 212 23.53 -9.92 -10.31
N PRO A 213 22.65 -9.01 -10.79
CA PRO A 213 21.95 -8.11 -9.89
C PRO A 213 21.16 -8.99 -8.92
N LYS A 214 21.53 -8.93 -7.63
CA LYS A 214 20.82 -9.65 -6.58
C LYS A 214 19.36 -9.21 -6.65
N LEU A 215 18.47 -10.12 -7.03
CA LEU A 215 17.05 -9.83 -7.06
C LEU A 215 16.63 -9.41 -5.63
N PRO A 216 15.89 -8.30 -5.46
CA PRO A 216 15.49 -7.83 -4.15
C PRO A 216 14.83 -8.95 -3.34
N LEU A 217 15.30 -9.13 -2.10
CA LEU A 217 15.05 -10.32 -1.26
C LEU A 217 13.58 -10.39 -0.84
N ASN A 218 12.97 -9.23 -0.59
CA ASN A 218 11.58 -9.09 -0.13
C ASN A 218 10.67 -8.53 -1.23
N GLY A 219 11.24 -7.81 -2.21
CA GLY A 219 10.53 -6.99 -3.20
C GLY A 219 10.39 -7.61 -4.60
N CYS A 220 10.31 -8.94 -4.75
CA CYS A 220 9.77 -9.47 -6.00
C CYS A 220 8.31 -9.02 -6.11
N SER A 221 8.09 -8.01 -6.94
CA SER A 221 6.75 -7.57 -7.30
C SER A 221 5.92 -8.78 -7.74
N LEU A 222 4.64 -8.83 -7.35
CA LEU A 222 3.65 -9.78 -7.87
C LEU A 222 3.69 -9.84 -9.40
N LEU A 223 4.03 -8.71 -10.05
CA LEU A 223 4.25 -8.61 -11.48
C LEU A 223 5.40 -9.49 -11.97
N THR A 224 6.50 -9.58 -11.22
CA THR A 224 7.64 -10.45 -11.54
C THR A 224 7.23 -11.92 -11.47
N VAL A 225 6.49 -12.31 -10.44
CA VAL A 225 5.96 -13.68 -10.31
C VAL A 225 5.02 -14.02 -11.47
N LEU A 226 4.10 -13.11 -11.79
CA LEU A 226 3.22 -13.27 -12.96
C LEU A 226 4.00 -13.36 -14.27
N LYS A 227 5.04 -12.55 -14.46
CA LYS A 227 5.92 -12.60 -15.64
C LYS A 227 6.60 -13.97 -15.77
N VAL A 228 7.09 -14.55 -14.68
CA VAL A 228 7.66 -15.93 -14.69
C VAL A 228 6.60 -16.93 -15.14
N VAL A 229 5.39 -16.86 -14.57
CA VAL A 229 4.27 -17.74 -14.98
C VAL A 229 3.94 -17.61 -16.47
N LYS A 230 3.97 -16.39 -17.03
CA LYS A 230 3.69 -16.17 -18.46
C LYS A 230 4.81 -16.70 -19.35
N ILE A 231 6.06 -16.36 -19.06
CA ILE A 231 7.22 -16.70 -19.92
C ILE A 231 7.45 -18.21 -19.91
N SER A 232 7.30 -18.86 -18.76
CA SER A 232 7.51 -20.31 -18.63
C SER A 232 6.31 -21.15 -19.09
N GLY A 233 5.27 -20.54 -19.67
CA GLY A 233 4.09 -21.27 -20.17
C GLY A 233 3.24 -21.92 -19.07
N LEU A 234 3.44 -21.55 -17.80
CA LEU A 234 2.82 -22.19 -16.63
C LEU A 234 1.33 -21.85 -16.45
N GLN A 235 0.77 -20.97 -17.28
CA GLN A 235 -0.64 -20.58 -17.20
C GLN A 235 -1.60 -21.76 -17.43
N SER A 236 -1.21 -22.71 -18.28
CA SER A 236 -2.00 -23.93 -18.55
C SER A 236 -1.86 -24.97 -17.44
N VAL A 237 -0.73 -24.94 -16.72
CA VAL A 237 -0.39 -25.88 -15.64
C VAL A 237 -1.00 -25.45 -14.31
N PHE A 238 -1.02 -24.14 -14.04
CA PHE A 238 -1.57 -23.53 -12.83
C PHE A 238 -2.60 -22.44 -13.19
N PRO A 239 -3.77 -22.83 -13.73
CA PRO A 239 -4.79 -21.88 -14.19
C PRO A 239 -5.38 -21.04 -13.04
N VAL A 240 -5.65 -21.63 -11.88
CA VAL A 240 -6.26 -20.93 -10.74
C VAL A 240 -5.27 -19.94 -10.13
N LEU A 241 -4.01 -20.34 -9.97
CA LEU A 241 -2.91 -19.48 -9.53
C LEU A 241 -2.67 -18.33 -10.52
N SER A 242 -2.73 -18.60 -11.82
CA SER A 242 -2.56 -17.56 -12.85
C SER A 242 -3.68 -16.52 -12.78
N ILE A 243 -4.92 -16.96 -12.57
CA ILE A 243 -6.06 -16.06 -12.35
C ILE A 243 -5.85 -15.25 -11.06
N ALA A 244 -5.47 -15.90 -9.96
CA ALA A 244 -5.20 -15.21 -8.69
C ALA A 244 -4.11 -14.14 -8.81
N LEU A 245 -3.00 -14.45 -9.50
CA LEU A 245 -1.93 -13.48 -9.76
C LEU A 245 -2.37 -12.34 -10.69
N LYS A 246 -3.19 -12.61 -11.71
CA LYS A 246 -3.77 -11.57 -12.58
C LYS A 246 -4.68 -10.63 -11.80
N ILE A 247 -5.53 -11.17 -10.93
CA ILE A 247 -6.36 -10.38 -10.02
C ILE A 247 -5.42 -9.54 -9.15
N ALA A 248 -4.47 -10.17 -8.46
CA ALA A 248 -3.54 -9.49 -7.54
C ALA A 248 -2.81 -8.28 -8.14
N VAL A 249 -2.32 -8.38 -9.39
CA VAL A 249 -1.62 -7.25 -10.06
C VAL A 249 -2.55 -6.17 -10.61
N THR A 250 -3.86 -6.44 -10.70
CA THR A 250 -4.87 -5.49 -11.19
C THR A 250 -5.69 -4.88 -10.07
N LEU A 251 -5.47 -5.30 -8.82
CA LEU A 251 -6.15 -4.71 -7.68
C LEU A 251 -5.72 -3.25 -7.50
N PRO A 252 -6.67 -2.32 -7.45
CA PRO A 252 -6.36 -0.97 -7.03
C PRO A 252 -5.90 -1.04 -5.56
N VAL A 253 -4.77 -0.41 -5.27
CA VAL A 253 -4.16 -0.38 -3.92
C VAL A 253 -5.08 0.30 -2.89
N ALA A 254 -6.14 0.97 -3.34
CA ALA A 254 -7.22 1.49 -2.52
C ALA A 254 -8.57 1.20 -3.16
N SER A 255 -9.58 0.87 -2.34
CA SER A 255 -10.99 0.82 -2.77
C SER A 255 -11.52 2.25 -3.02
N THR A 256 -10.97 2.96 -3.99
CA THR A 256 -11.71 4.09 -4.58
C THR A 256 -12.73 3.50 -5.54
N THR A 257 -13.95 3.33 -5.06
CA THR A 257 -15.10 3.54 -5.94
C THR A 257 -14.88 4.91 -6.60
N PRO A 258 -14.89 5.05 -7.93
CA PRO A 258 -14.88 6.36 -8.54
C PRO A 258 -16.25 6.98 -8.28
N GLU A 259 -16.43 7.60 -7.10
CA GLU A 259 -17.50 8.57 -6.86
C GLU A 259 -17.18 9.86 -7.62
N ARG A 260 -17.06 9.76 -8.94
CA ARG A 260 -17.15 10.87 -9.88
C ARG A 260 -17.86 10.36 -11.13
N THR A 261 -19.18 10.25 -11.02
CA THR A 261 -20.01 10.57 -12.19
C THR A 261 -20.15 12.09 -12.16
N PHE A 262 -19.60 12.75 -13.17
CA PHE A 262 -19.73 14.20 -13.38
C PHE A 262 -21.18 14.60 -13.65
#